data_AF-A0A968KJ20-F1
#
_entry.id   AF-A0A968KJ20-F1
#
_cell.length_a   1.000
_cell.length_b   1.000
_cell.length_c   1.000
_cell.angle_alpha   90.00
_cell.angle_beta   90.00
_cell.angle_gamma   90.00
#
_symmetry.space_group_name_H-M   'P 1'
#
loop_
_entity.id
_entity.type
_entity.pdbx_description
1 polymer ?
#
loop_
_entity_poly.entity_id
_entity_poly.type
_entity_poly.pdbx_seq_one_letter_code
_entity_poly.pdbx_strand_id
1 'polypeptide(L)'
;AGSGLASLGIPDCPGIVADLAQHTLTLPFNDAGRVKELFETRGKEIAGVIVEPIAGNMGVVPPRPGFLETLRDVTRDAGALLIFDEVITGFRVDLGGA
;
A
#
# COMPACT_ATOMS: atom_id res chain seq x y z
N ALA A 1 5.05 -10.69 -11.58
CA ALA A 1 5.38 -9.98 -10.34
C ALA A 1 6.84 -9.51 -10.38
N GLY A 2 7.11 -8.51 -11.23
CA GLY A 2 8.44 -7.93 -11.41
C GLY A 2 8.42 -6.49 -10.94
N SER A 3 9.13 -6.21 -9.84
CA SER A 3 9.11 -4.95 -9.07
C SER A 3 9.80 -3.75 -9.76
N GLY A 4 9.82 -3.71 -11.10
CA GLY A 4 10.45 -2.62 -11.87
C GLY A 4 9.49 -1.85 -12.80
N LEU A 5 8.35 -2.44 -13.18
CA LEU A 5 7.39 -1.84 -14.13
C LEU A 5 6.20 -1.14 -13.45
N ALA A 6 6.01 -1.37 -12.14
CA ALA A 6 4.85 -0.87 -11.41
C ALA A 6 4.82 0.67 -11.23
N SER A 7 5.96 1.35 -11.35
CA SER A 7 6.05 2.82 -11.28
C SER A 7 5.59 3.54 -12.55
N LEU A 8 5.46 2.83 -13.68
CA LEU A 8 5.04 3.38 -14.97
C LEU A 8 3.55 3.15 -15.27
N GLY A 9 2.80 2.53 -14.34
CA GLY A 9 1.37 2.21 -14.57
C GLY A 9 1.16 1.26 -15.75
N ILE A 10 2.16 0.42 -16.07
CA ILE A 10 2.04 -0.57 -17.14
C ILE A 10 1.30 -1.79 -16.58
N PRO A 11 0.19 -2.23 -17.19
CA PRO A 11 -0.55 -3.37 -16.69
C PRO A 11 0.26 -4.66 -16.84
N ASP A 12 0.42 -5.38 -15.73
CA ASP A 12 1.09 -6.68 -15.67
C ASP A 12 0.25 -7.82 -16.30
N CYS A 13 -1.02 -7.57 -16.62
CA CYS A 13 -1.96 -8.56 -17.15
C CYS A 13 -2.57 -8.11 -18.49
N PRO A 14 -2.53 -8.96 -19.55
CA PRO A 14 -3.21 -8.67 -20.82
C PRO A 14 -4.71 -8.44 -20.64
N GLY A 15 -5.24 -7.42 -21.32
CA GLY A 15 -6.68 -7.09 -21.30
C GLY A 15 -7.09 -6.03 -20.27
N ILE A 16 -6.17 -5.59 -19.41
CA ILE A 16 -6.39 -4.40 -18.58
C ILE A 16 -6.23 -3.14 -19.43
N VAL A 17 -7.21 -2.23 -19.34
CA VAL A 17 -7.16 -0.92 -20.00
C VAL A 17 -6.01 -0.12 -19.40
N ALA A 18 -5.08 0.35 -20.24
CA ALA A 18 -3.88 1.05 -19.79
C ALA A 18 -4.17 2.27 -18.89
N ASP A 19 -5.26 2.99 -19.19
CA ASP A 19 -5.72 4.14 -18.42
C ASP A 19 -6.02 3.78 -16.95
N LEU A 20 -6.59 2.60 -16.70
CA LEU A 20 -6.90 2.15 -15.34
C LEU A 20 -5.64 1.91 -14.51
N ALA A 21 -4.58 1.40 -15.14
CA ALA A 21 -3.32 1.11 -14.47
C ALA A 21 -2.58 2.39 -14.02
N GLN A 22 -2.85 3.55 -14.65
CA GLN A 22 -2.28 4.83 -14.25
C GLN A 22 -2.84 5.37 -12.93
N HIS A 23 -4.01 4.89 -12.51
CA HIS A 23 -4.64 5.27 -11.24
C HIS A 23 -4.13 4.46 -10.04
N THR A 24 -3.24 3.48 -10.25
CA THR A 24 -2.65 2.68 -9.18
C THR A 24 -1.18 3.04 -9.00
N LEU A 25 -0.83 3.44 -7.78
CA LEU A 25 0.55 3.75 -7.40
C LEU A 25 1.07 2.63 -6.51
N THR A 26 2.23 2.05 -6.86
CA THR A 26 2.84 0.95 -6.10
C THR A 26 4.11 1.43 -5.43
N LEU A 27 4.23 1.18 -4.12
CA LEU A 27 5.43 1.47 -3.34
C LEU A 27 5.98 0.20 -2.69
N PRO A 28 7.30 0.14 -2.43
CA PRO A 28 7.87 -0.96 -1.66
C PRO A 28 7.30 -1.00 -0.24
N PHE A 29 6.89 -2.20 0.20
CA PHE A 29 6.51 -2.42 1.59
C PHE A 29 7.69 -2.08 2.53
N ASN A 30 7.40 -1.54 3.72
CA ASN A 30 8.40 -1.08 4.70
C ASN A 30 9.27 0.12 4.29
N ASP A 31 8.97 0.81 3.19
CA ASP A 31 9.62 2.07 2.81
C ASP A 31 8.76 3.29 3.19
N ALA A 32 8.79 3.63 4.48
CA ALA A 32 8.08 4.80 5.01
C ALA A 32 8.55 6.13 4.38
N GLY A 33 9.82 6.19 3.91
CA GLY A 33 10.36 7.39 3.27
C GLY A 33 9.68 7.66 1.93
N ARG A 34 9.58 6.64 1.08
CA ARG A 34 8.86 6.74 -0.21
C ARG A 34 7.38 7.07 -0.04
N VAL A 35 6.74 6.53 1.00
CA VAL A 35 5.34 6.87 1.31
C VAL A 35 5.22 8.37 1.63
N LYS A 36 6.05 8.89 2.52
CA LYS A 36 6.01 10.31 2.90
C LYS A 36 6.26 11.21 1.69
N GLU A 37 7.30 10.93 0.89
CA GLU A 37 7.60 11.69 -0.33
C GLU A 37 6.42 11.69 -1.33
N LEU A 38 5.74 10.54 -1.49
CA LEU A 38 4.57 10.47 -2.36
C LEU A 38 3.40 11.31 -1.82
N PHE A 39 3.13 11.25 -0.52
CA PHE A 39 2.05 12.01 0.10
C PHE A 39 2.32 13.51 0.16
N GLU A 40 3.59 13.93 0.30
CA GLU A 40 3.99 15.34 0.19
C GLU A 40 3.73 15.92 -1.20
N THR A 41 4.00 15.14 -2.25
CA THR A 41 3.88 15.59 -3.64
C THR A 41 2.46 15.45 -4.20
N ARG A 42 1.75 14.37 -3.85
CA ARG A 42 0.49 13.97 -4.49
C ARG A 42 -0.61 13.55 -3.51
N GLY A 43 -0.44 13.76 -2.21
CA GLY A 43 -1.37 13.23 -1.18
C GLY A 43 -2.84 13.57 -1.42
N LYS A 44 -3.14 14.78 -1.92
CA LYS A 44 -4.52 15.22 -2.19
C LYS A 44 -5.20 14.52 -3.38
N GLU A 45 -4.43 13.85 -4.24
CA GLU A 45 -4.94 13.07 -5.38
C GLU A 45 -5.23 11.62 -4.99
N ILE A 46 -4.78 11.17 -3.81
CA ILE A 46 -4.85 9.78 -3.39
C ILE A 46 -6.17 9.53 -2.66
N ALA A 47 -7.03 8.71 -3.25
CA ALA A 47 -8.28 8.30 -2.62
C ALA A 47 -8.06 7.38 -1.40
N GLY A 48 -7.06 6.49 -1.47
CA GLY A 48 -6.74 5.59 -0.37
C GLY A 48 -5.46 4.79 -0.58
N VAL A 49 -5.03 4.15 0.51
CA VAL A 49 -3.92 3.20 0.58
C VAL A 49 -4.49 1.86 1.00
N ILE A 50 -4.20 0.81 0.24
CA ILE A 50 -4.48 -0.57 0.61
C ILE A 50 -3.18 -1.30 0.93
N VAL A 51 -3.16 -2.06 2.02
CA VAL A 51 -1.96 -2.74 2.51
C VAL A 51 -2.33 -3.98 3.31
N GLU A 52 -1.60 -5.08 3.11
CA GLU A 52 -1.55 -6.19 4.07
C GLU A 52 -0.72 -5.73 5.29
N PRO A 53 -1.28 -5.66 6.51
CA PRO A 53 -0.55 -5.13 7.68
C PRO A 53 0.72 -5.94 7.99
N ILE A 54 0.65 -7.25 7.76
CA ILE A 54 1.78 -8.16 7.69
C ILE A 54 1.70 -8.81 6.32
N ALA A 55 2.68 -8.54 5.45
CA ALA A 55 2.67 -9.11 4.11
C ALA A 55 2.80 -10.64 4.21
N GLY A 56 1.87 -11.37 3.60
CA GLY A 56 1.83 -12.84 3.59
C GLY A 56 2.04 -13.44 2.19
N ASN A 57 1.65 -12.71 1.14
CA ASN A 57 1.69 -13.21 -0.24
C ASN A 57 3.10 -13.27 -0.87
N MET A 58 4.11 -12.71 -0.21
CA MET A 58 5.53 -12.73 -0.64
C MET A 58 6.43 -13.46 0.37
N GLY A 59 5.85 -14.34 1.19
CA GLY A 59 6.43 -14.80 2.45
C GLY A 59 5.97 -13.91 3.62
N VAL A 60 6.22 -14.34 4.86
CA VAL A 60 5.82 -13.57 6.05
C VAL A 60 6.82 -12.45 6.31
N VAL A 61 6.42 -11.22 6.00
CA VAL A 61 7.24 -10.02 6.22
C VAL A 61 6.51 -9.07 7.18
N PRO A 62 6.94 -8.99 8.46
CA PRO A 62 6.37 -8.05 9.42
C PRO A 62 6.63 -6.59 9.04
N PRO A 63 5.75 -5.65 9.46
CA PRO A 63 6.02 -4.24 9.32
C PRO A 63 7.23 -3.83 10.16
N ARG A 64 8.05 -2.91 9.65
CA ARG A 64 9.09 -2.25 10.43
C ARG A 64 8.43 -1.32 11.46
N PRO A 65 9.05 -1.10 12.63
CA PRO A 65 8.52 -0.16 13.61
C PRO A 65 8.22 1.20 13.00
N GLY A 66 7.03 1.74 13.23
CA GLY A 66 6.60 3.04 12.72
C GLY A 66 6.06 3.05 11.29
N PHE A 67 6.08 1.92 10.56
CA PHE A 67 5.61 1.88 9.18
C PHE A 67 4.09 2.05 9.09
N LEU A 68 3.31 1.25 9.84
CA LEU A 68 1.86 1.32 9.82
C LEU A 68 1.34 2.64 10.42
N GLU A 69 2.01 3.14 11.44
CA GLU A 69 1.75 4.45 12.03
C GLU A 69 1.99 5.57 11.02
N THR A 70 3.08 5.47 10.23
CA THR A 70 3.33 6.41 9.12
C THR A 70 2.18 6.37 8.11
N LEU A 71 1.71 5.17 7.71
CA LEU A 71 0.57 5.06 6.80
C LEU A 71 -0.68 5.73 7.38
N ARG A 72 -0.95 5.53 8.68
CA ARG A 72 -2.09 6.14 9.37
C ARG A 72 -1.99 7.67 9.40
N ASP A 73 -0.81 8.20 9.67
CA ASP A 73 -0.60 9.64 9.74
C ASP A 73 -0.78 10.30 8.38
N VAL A 74 -0.07 9.83 7.35
CA VAL A 74 -0.12 10.47 6.02
C VAL A 74 -1.51 10.38 5.39
N THR A 75 -2.21 9.25 5.56
CA THR A 75 -3.57 9.09 5.02
C THR A 75 -4.57 9.97 5.74
N ARG A 76 -4.49 10.08 7.06
CA ARG A 76 -5.34 10.99 7.85
C ARG A 76 -5.13 12.44 7.42
N ASP A 77 -3.88 12.87 7.31
CA ASP A 77 -3.54 14.25 7.02
C ASP A 77 -3.93 14.65 5.58
N ALA A 78 -3.90 13.69 4.63
CA ALA A 78 -4.35 13.89 3.26
C ALA A 78 -5.87 13.70 3.04
N GLY A 79 -6.61 13.18 4.03
CA GLY A 79 -8.02 12.80 3.88
C GLY A 79 -8.24 11.53 3.05
N ALA A 80 -7.21 10.70 2.88
CA ALA A 80 -7.26 9.43 2.19
C ALA A 80 -7.71 8.29 3.12
N LEU A 81 -8.35 7.27 2.55
CA LEU A 81 -8.71 6.06 3.30
C LEU A 81 -7.48 5.18 3.52
N LEU A 82 -7.35 4.60 4.72
CA LEU A 82 -6.40 3.52 4.98
C LEU A 82 -7.17 2.22 5.08
N ILE A 83 -6.87 1.28 4.19
CA ILE A 83 -7.53 -0.02 4.07
C ILE A 83 -6.51 -1.09 4.45
N PHE A 84 -6.75 -1.75 5.58
CA PHE A 84 -6.01 -2.95 5.96
C PHE A 84 -6.67 -4.17 5.34
N ASP A 85 -5.94 -4.84 4.44
CA ASP A 85 -6.34 -6.13 3.90
C ASP A 85 -5.97 -7.23 4.90
N GLU A 86 -6.94 -7.57 5.73
CA GLU A 86 -6.81 -8.56 6.80
C GLU A 86 -7.39 -9.92 6.42
N VAL A 87 -7.49 -10.24 5.13
CA VAL A 87 -7.96 -11.58 4.68
C VAL A 87 -7.11 -12.70 5.30
N ILE A 88 -5.80 -12.47 5.48
CA ILE A 88 -4.88 -13.43 6.10
C ILE A 88 -4.71 -13.16 7.61
N THR A 89 -4.56 -11.90 8.03
CA THR A 89 -4.19 -11.54 9.40
C THR A 89 -5.36 -11.48 10.38
N GLY A 90 -6.58 -11.22 9.90
CA GLY A 90 -7.77 -11.07 10.72
C GLY A 90 -8.08 -12.33 11.52
N PHE A 91 -8.23 -12.19 12.84
CA PHE A 91 -8.42 -13.31 13.80
C PHE A 91 -7.31 -14.38 13.77
N ARG A 92 -6.18 -14.10 13.11
CA ARG A 92 -5.05 -15.02 12.95
C ARG A 92 -3.89 -14.61 13.83
N VAL A 93 -3.50 -13.35 13.79
CA VAL A 93 -2.35 -12.84 14.54
C VAL A 93 -2.74 -12.42 15.95
N ASP A 94 -3.96 -11.91 16.11
CA ASP A 94 -4.65 -11.69 17.38
C ASP A 94 -6.18 -11.77 17.12
N LEU A 95 -7.00 -11.79 18.17
CA LEU A 95 -8.46 -11.65 18.07
C LEU A 95 -8.85 -10.34 17.38
N GLY A 96 -8.05 -9.28 17.54
CA GLY A 96 -8.29 -7.97 16.93
C GLY A 96 -7.83 -7.82 15.47
N GLY A 97 -7.10 -8.78 14.91
CA GLY A 97 -6.32 -8.55 13.70
C GLY A 97 -4.92 -8.00 14.01
N ALA A 98 -4.27 -7.41 13.02
CA ALA A 98 -2.88 -6.93 13.10
C ALA A 98 -2.72 -5.53 13.73
#